data_AF-A0A2J8JIY2-F1
#
_entry.id   AF-A0A2J8JIY2-F1
#
_cell.length_a   1.000
_cell.length_b   1.000
_cell.length_c   1.000
_cell.angle_alpha   90.00
_cell.angle_beta   90.00
_cell.angle_gamma   90.00
#
_symmetry.space_group_name_H-M   'P 1'
#
loop_
_entity.id
_entity.type
_entity.pdbx_description
1 polymer ?
#
loop_
_entity_poly.entity_id
_entity_poly.type
_entity_poly.pdbx_seq_one_letter_code
_entity_poly.pdbx_strand_id
1 'polypeptide(L)' 'MTEGALDRESKAEYNITITVTDLGTPRLKTEHSITLQVSDVNDNAPAFTQTSYTLFVRENNSPALHVGSVSPT' A
#
# COMPACT_ATOMS: atom_id res chain seq x y z
N MET A 1 -15.52 -17.30 -1.27
CA MET A 1 -15.74 -15.90 -1.69
C MET A 1 -15.48 -15.02 -0.48
N THR A 2 -14.79 -13.90 -0.65
CA THR A 2 -14.62 -12.90 0.42
C THR A 2 -15.94 -12.14 0.61
N GLU A 3 -16.19 -11.61 1.81
CA GLU A 3 -17.41 -10.81 2.07
C GLU A 3 -17.35 -9.40 1.44
N GLY A 4 -16.22 -9.01 0.84
CA GLY A 4 -16.02 -7.74 0.15
C GLY A 4 -14.75 -7.71 -0.71
N ALA A 5 -14.53 -6.58 -1.39
CA ALA A 5 -13.32 -6.32 -2.13
C ALA A 5 -12.11 -6.21 -1.20
N LEU A 6 -10.96 -6.70 -1.65
CA LEU A 6 -9.68 -6.55 -0.96
C LEU A 6 -8.95 -5.36 -1.57
N ASP A 7 -8.48 -4.46 -0.71
CA ASP A 7 -7.69 -3.29 -1.09
C ASP A 7 -6.40 -3.31 -0.28
N ARG A 8 -5.27 -3.42 -0.97
CA ARG A 8 -3.97 -3.61 -0.30
C ARG A 8 -3.55 -2.33 0.42
N GLU A 9 -3.85 -1.18 -0.16
CA GLU A 9 -3.54 0.15 0.36
C GLU A 9 -4.28 0.40 1.68
N SER A 10 -5.51 -0.11 1.80
CA SER A 10 -6.23 -0.15 3.08
C SER A 10 -5.68 -1.22 4.03
N LYS A 11 -5.42 -2.44 3.54
CA LYS A 11 -4.94 -3.56 4.37
C LYS A 11 -4.18 -4.61 3.57
N ALA A 12 -2.86 -4.65 3.78
CA ALA A 12 -1.96 -5.57 3.08
C ALA A 12 -1.98 -7.03 3.62
N GLU A 13 -2.37 -7.23 4.88
CA GLU A 13 -2.28 -8.55 5.52
C GLU A 13 -3.43 -8.82 6.51
N TYR A 14 -3.85 -10.08 6.58
CA TYR A 14 -4.79 -10.60 7.57
C TYR A 14 -4.16 -11.78 8.31
N ASN A 15 -4.11 -11.67 9.64
CA ASN A 15 -3.71 -12.77 10.52
C ASN A 15 -4.97 -13.48 11.04
N ILE A 16 -5.16 -14.72 10.62
CA ILE A 16 -6.35 -15.52 10.89
C ILE A 16 -5.97 -16.65 11.84
N THR A 17 -6.54 -16.66 13.04
CA THR A 17 -6.34 -17.75 14.00
C THR A 17 -7.53 -18.70 13.97
N ILE A 18 -7.25 -19.98 13.71
CA ILE A 18 -8.21 -21.07 13.76
C ILE A 18 -8.07 -21.75 15.12
N THR A 19 -9.12 -21.72 15.93
CA THR A 19 -9.17 -22.44 17.21
C THR A 19 -10.07 -23.67 17.07
N VAL A 20 -9.51 -24.85 17.33
CA VAL A 20 -10.24 -26.11 17.40
C VAL A 20 -10.39 -26.48 18.87
N THR A 21 -11.62 -26.76 19.31
CA THR A 21 -11.91 -27.20 20.68
C THR A 21 -12.64 -28.53 20.64
N ASP A 22 -12.20 -29.48 21.47
CA ASP A 22 -12.90 -30.76 21.60
C ASP A 22 -14.16 -30.66 22.50
N LEU A 23 -14.84 -31.79 22.68
CA LEU A 23 -16.00 -31.94 23.54
C LEU A 23 -15.68 -32.71 24.84
N GLY A 24 -14.39 -32.82 25.20
CA GLY A 24 -13.95 -33.56 26.39
C GLY A 24 -14.25 -32.82 27.70
N THR A 25 -14.02 -33.51 28.83
CA THR A 25 -14.05 -32.90 30.17
C THR A 25 -12.77 -33.29 30.91
N PRO A 26 -11.77 -32.39 31.03
CA PRO A 26 -11.75 -31.00 30.57
C PRO A 26 -11.64 -30.88 29.04
N ARG A 27 -12.12 -29.76 28.49
CA ARG A 27 -12.01 -29.47 27.06
C ARG A 27 -10.59 -29.07 26.71
N LEU A 28 -10.05 -29.64 25.64
CA LEU A 28 -8.77 -29.22 25.07
C LEU A 28 -9.00 -28.33 23.85
N LYS A 29 -8.07 -27.41 23.65
CA LYS A 29 -8.07 -26.50 22.50
C LYS A 29 -6.68 -26.43 21.85
N THR A 30 -6.67 -26.30 20.53
CA THR A 30 -5.47 -26.10 19.72
C THR A 30 -5.72 -24.96 18.75
N GLU A 31 -4.71 -24.14 18.52
CA GLU A 31 -4.78 -22.99 17.63
C GLU A 31 -3.79 -23.13 16.48
N HIS A 32 -4.18 -22.63 15.31
CA HIS A 32 -3.32 -22.53 14.14
C HIS A 32 -3.50 -21.17 13.47
N SER A 33 -2.39 -20.50 13.15
CA SER A 33 -2.41 -19.17 12.56
C SER A 33 -2.08 -19.23 11.07
N ILE A 34 -2.86 -18.51 10.27
CA ILE A 34 -2.68 -18.34 8.84
C ILE A 34 -2.45 -16.86 8.56
N THR A 35 -1.37 -16.56 7.84
CA THR A 35 -1.08 -15.21 7.36
C THR A 35 -1.49 -15.11 5.89
N LEU A 36 -2.50 -14.30 5.63
CA LEU A 36 -3.00 -14.02 4.28
C LEU A 36 -2.45 -12.66 3.81
N GLN A 37 -1.71 -12.68 2.71
CA GLN A 37 -1.16 -11.48 2.09
C GLN A 37 -2.00 -11.08 0.87
N VAL A 38 -2.37 -9.80 0.78
CA VAL A 38 -3.04 -9.23 -0.38
C VAL A 38 -1.99 -8.86 -1.41
N SER A 39 -2.08 -9.43 -2.62
CA SER A 39 -1.16 -9.12 -3.71
C SER A 39 -1.34 -7.69 -4.18
N ASP A 40 -0.23 -7.00 -4.43
CA ASP A 40 -0.22 -5.66 -5.00
C ASP A 40 -0.69 -5.67 -6.46
N VAL A 41 -1.54 -4.70 -6.79
CA VAL A 41 -1.94 -4.37 -8.15
C VAL A 41 -1.60 -2.91 -8.34
N ASN A 42 -0.99 -2.56 -9.48
CA ASN A 42 -0.66 -1.16 -9.77
C ASN A 42 -1.91 -0.37 -10.21
N ASP A 43 -2.82 -0.13 -9.27
CA ASP A 43 -4.05 0.65 -9.43
C ASP A 43 -3.92 2.09 -8.88
N ASN A 44 -2.79 2.40 -8.25
CA ASN A 44 -2.43 3.75 -7.80
C ASN A 44 -1.51 4.43 -8.83
N ALA A 45 -2.11 5.13 -9.79
CA ALA A 45 -1.37 5.87 -10.80
C ALA A 45 -0.66 7.10 -10.19
N PRO A 46 0.61 7.38 -10.56
CA PRO A 46 1.33 8.53 -10.04
C PRO A 46 0.61 9.85 -10.36
N ALA A 47 0.53 10.74 -9.38
CA ALA A 47 -0.12 12.04 -9.51
C ALA A 47 0.84 13.19 -9.22
N PHE A 48 0.71 14.27 -10.00
CA PHE A 48 1.36 15.53 -9.69
C PHE A 48 0.64 16.24 -8.54
N THR A 49 1.41 16.76 -7.59
CA THR A 49 0.88 17.46 -6.41
C THR A 49 0.27 18.82 -6.73
N GLN A 50 0.63 19.43 -7.86
CA GLN A 50 0.13 20.73 -8.30
C GLN A 50 -0.38 20.67 -9.73
N THR A 51 -1.47 21.38 -10.01
CA THR A 51 -1.99 21.58 -11.37
C THR A 51 -1.03 22.39 -12.25
N SER A 52 -0.17 23.20 -11.65
CA SER A 52 0.84 24.01 -12.34
C SER A 52 2.07 24.23 -11.46
N TYR A 53 3.26 24.10 -12.06
CA TYR A 53 4.54 24.40 -11.42
C TYR A 53 5.18 25.62 -12.08
N THR A 54 5.52 26.64 -11.29
CA THR A 54 6.18 27.86 -11.76
C THR A 54 7.61 27.88 -11.26
N LEU A 55 8.57 28.01 -12.18
CA LEU A 55 10.00 28.10 -11.90
C LEU A 55 10.53 29.46 -12.35
N PHE A 56 11.40 30.07 -11.55
CA PHE A 56 12.02 31.35 -11.87
C PHE A 56 13.49 31.15 -12.20
N VAL A 57 13.94 31.78 -13.29
CA VAL A 57 15.34 31.74 -13.73
C VAL A 57 15.80 33.18 -14.00
N ARG A 58 17.01 33.53 -13.56
CA ARG A 58 17.59 34.86 -13.85
C ARG A 58 18.00 34.95 -15.32
N GLU A 59 18.15 36.15 -15.84
CA GLU A 59 18.78 36.34 -17.15
C GLU A 59 20.30 36.05 -17.09
N ASN A 60 20.91 35.78 -18.24
CA ASN A 60 22.37 35.58 -18.41
C ASN A 60 22.99 34.36 -17.70
N ASN A 61 22.32 33.19 -17.75
CA ASN A 61 22.93 31.94 -17.26
C ASN A 61 23.80 31.27 -18.31
N SER A 62 24.66 30.37 -17.85
CA SER A 62 25.41 29.47 -18.71
C SER A 62 24.48 28.59 -19.56
N PRO A 63 24.87 28.29 -20.82
CA PRO A 63 24.24 27.23 -21.58
C PRO A 63 24.15 25.94 -20.74
N ALA A 64 23.02 25.24 -20.85
CA ALA A 64 22.69 24.02 -20.10
C ALA A 64 22.42 24.17 -18.58
N LEU A 65 22.04 25.36 -18.10
CA LEU A 65 21.55 25.49 -16.72
C LEU A 65 20.28 24.64 -16.49
N HIS A 66 20.32 23.73 -15.50
CA HIS A 66 19.15 22.99 -15.03
C HIS A 66 18.30 23.88 -14.10
N VAL A 67 17.05 24.13 -14.49
CA VAL A 67 16.13 25.04 -13.76
C VAL A 67 15.34 24.31 -12.66
N GLY A 68 15.05 23.02 -12.86
CA GLY A 68 14.35 22.19 -11.88
C GLY A 68 13.82 20.90 -12.49
N SER A 69 13.34 20.00 -11.64
CA SER A 69 12.67 18.77 -12.01
C SER A 69 11.30 18.71 -11.34
N VAL A 70 10.32 18.14 -12.06
CA VAL A 70 8.99 17.87 -11.53
C VAL A 70 8.74 16.39 -11.71
N SER A 71 8.41 15.70 -10.62
CA SER A 71 8.11 14.27 -10.61
C SER A 71 6.75 14.03 -9.95
N PRO A 72 5.93 13.13 -10.51
CA PRO A 72 4.72 12.67 -9.84
C PRO A 72 5.07 11.73 -8.67
N THR A 73 4.15 11.59 -7.73
CA THR A 73 4.23 10.67 -6.58
C THR A 73 3.19 9.57 -6.70
#